data_AF-A0A2H5F5Y5-F1
#
_entry.id   AF-A0A2H5F5Y5-F1
#
_cell.length_a   1.000
_cell.length_b   1.000
_cell.length_c   1.000
_cell.angle_alpha   90.00
_cell.angle_beta   90.00
_cell.angle_gamma   90.00
#
_symmetry.space_group_name_H-M   'P 1'
#
loop_
_entity.id
_entity.type
_entity.pdbx_description
1 polymer ?
#
loop_
_entity_poly.entity_id
_entity_poly.type
_entity_poly.pdbx_seq_one_letter_code
_entity_poly.pdbx_strand_id
1 'polypeptide(L)'
;MAGFCSAVDTWRQRCRDHAARSNRRLKPGDVIHLTTPLRFSDGAELQTFRVAKEKWGRSNRTVFISTETGGRYSISNIMSRDWTRI
;
A
#
# COMPACT_ATOMS: atom_id res chain seq x y z
N MET A 1 28.20 -20.56 -25.50
CA MET A 1 27.94 -19.11 -25.66
C MET A 1 26.67 -18.96 -26.50
N ALA A 2 25.56 -18.55 -25.87
CA ALA A 2 24.28 -18.04 -26.42
C ALA A 2 23.28 -18.08 -25.22
N GLY A 3 22.61 -17.04 -24.74
CA GLY A 3 22.29 -15.75 -25.34
C GLY A 3 20.76 -15.59 -25.39
N PHE A 4 20.18 -15.09 -24.29
CA PHE A 4 18.85 -14.42 -24.19
C PHE A 4 17.57 -15.20 -24.57
N CYS A 5 16.94 -15.84 -23.58
CA CYS A 5 15.50 -16.11 -23.61
C CYS A 5 14.90 -16.07 -22.19
N SER A 6 14.63 -14.88 -21.64
CA SER A 6 13.95 -14.74 -20.33
C SER A 6 12.94 -13.57 -20.25
N ALA A 7 12.66 -12.89 -21.37
CA ALA A 7 11.83 -11.68 -21.36
C ALA A 7 10.31 -11.96 -21.24
N VAL A 8 9.81 -13.08 -21.76
CA VAL A 8 8.36 -13.37 -21.81
C VAL A 8 7.77 -13.73 -20.44
N ASP A 9 8.52 -14.49 -19.63
CA ASP A 9 8.10 -14.85 -18.26
C ASP A 9 8.12 -13.65 -17.32
N THR A 10 9.09 -12.75 -17.51
CA THR A 10 9.26 -11.57 -16.66
C THR A 10 8.04 -10.64 -16.74
N TRP A 11 7.47 -10.42 -17.95
CA TRP A 11 6.25 -9.63 -18.12
C TRP A 11 5.06 -10.28 -17.41
N ARG A 12 4.84 -11.58 -17.63
CA ARG A 12 3.71 -12.30 -17.05
C ARG A 12 3.79 -12.36 -15.52
N GLN A 13 4.99 -12.52 -14.97
CA GLN A 13 5.22 -12.48 -13.53
C GLN A 13 4.90 -11.09 -12.96
N ARG A 14 5.36 -10.01 -13.61
CA ARG A 14 5.02 -8.63 -13.22
C ARG A 14 3.51 -8.37 -13.28
N CYS A 15 2.81 -8.85 -14.31
CA CYS A 15 1.36 -8.73 -14.41
C CYS A 15 0.64 -9.48 -13.30
N ARG A 16 1.07 -10.71 -12.96
CA ARG A 16 0.50 -11.48 -11.85
C ARG A 16 0.74 -10.79 -10.50
N ASP A 17 1.95 -10.32 -10.25
CA ASP A 17 2.29 -9.51 -9.08
C ASP A 17 1.42 -8.25 -8.98
N HIS A 18 1.25 -7.53 -10.09
CA HIS A 18 0.43 -6.33 -10.15
C HIS A 18 -1.07 -6.64 -9.94
N ALA A 19 -1.57 -7.75 -10.47
CA ALA A 19 -2.94 -8.20 -10.29
C ALA A 19 -3.19 -8.67 -8.84
N ALA A 20 -2.26 -9.41 -8.25
CA ALA A 20 -2.31 -9.82 -6.85
C ALA A 20 -2.33 -8.61 -5.91
N ARG A 21 -1.55 -7.56 -6.22
CA ARG A 21 -1.57 -6.28 -5.51
C ARG A 21 -2.86 -5.50 -5.75
N SER A 22 -3.37 -5.48 -6.98
CA SER A 22 -4.61 -4.76 -7.34
C SER A 22 -5.87 -5.37 -6.75
N ASN A 23 -5.89 -6.70 -6.55
CA ASN A 23 -7.01 -7.38 -5.91
C ASN A 23 -7.10 -7.08 -4.40
N ARG A 24 -6.04 -6.52 -3.79
CA ARG A 24 -6.05 -6.01 -2.40
C ARG A 24 -6.78 -4.66 -2.34
N ARG A 25 -8.07 -4.66 -2.66
CA ARG A 25 -8.89 -3.45 -2.71
C ARG A 25 -9.19 -2.96 -1.30
N LEU A 26 -8.51 -1.89 -0.88
CA LEU A 26 -8.72 -1.19 0.38
C LEU A 26 -10.11 -0.53 0.43
N LYS A 27 -10.92 -0.87 1.43
CA LYS A 27 -12.18 -0.17 1.69
C LYS A 27 -11.96 0.91 2.76
N PRO A 28 -12.65 2.06 2.66
CA PRO A 28 -12.67 3.02 3.75
C PRO A 28 -13.25 2.35 5.01
N GLY A 29 -12.58 2.50 6.13
CA GLY A 29 -12.90 1.87 7.40
C GLY A 29 -12.02 0.67 7.75
N ASP A 30 -11.33 0.06 6.78
CA ASP A 30 -10.45 -1.09 7.03
C ASP A 30 -9.23 -0.70 7.85
N VAL A 31 -8.77 -1.60 8.72
CA VAL A 31 -7.49 -1.47 9.41
C VAL A 31 -6.47 -2.34 8.68
N ILE A 32 -5.34 -1.74 8.34
CA ILE A 32 -4.21 -2.42 7.73
C ILE A 32 -3.02 -2.37 8.66
N HIS A 33 -2.29 -3.47 8.69
CA HIS A 33 -1.02 -3.62 9.37
C HIS A 33 0.06 -3.81 8.31
N LEU A 34 1.04 -2.91 8.27
CA LEU A 34 2.21 -3.02 7.39
C LEU A 34 3.20 -4.00 8.00
N THR A 35 3.68 -4.94 7.19
CA THR A 35 4.69 -5.93 7.63
C THR A 35 6.02 -5.25 7.99
N THR A 36 6.30 -4.10 7.37
CA THR A 36 7.49 -3.30 7.66
C THR A 36 7.06 -1.97 8.29
N PRO A 37 7.62 -1.60 9.46
CA PRO A 37 7.32 -0.32 10.09
C PRO A 37 7.67 0.83 9.17
N LEU A 38 6.75 1.77 9.02
CA LEU A 38 7.00 2.99 8.28
C LEU A 38 7.50 4.06 9.22
N ARG A 39 8.73 4.50 8.96
CA ARG A 39 9.24 5.74 9.52
C ARG A 39 8.64 6.91 8.75
N PHE A 40 7.80 7.69 9.42
CA PHE A 40 7.26 8.94 8.88
C PHE A 40 8.21 10.11 9.14
N SER A 41 7.99 11.21 8.42
CA SER A 41 8.75 12.45 8.60
C SER A 41 8.64 13.02 10.01
N ASP A 42 7.56 12.74 10.73
CA ASP A 42 7.36 13.07 12.14
C ASP A 42 8.24 12.22 13.10
N GLY A 43 9.07 11.32 12.58
CA GLY A 43 9.92 10.43 13.37
C GLY A 43 9.18 9.22 13.96
N ALA A 44 7.85 9.16 13.81
CA ALA A 44 7.04 8.03 14.25
C ALA A 44 7.28 6.80 13.35
N GLU A 45 7.52 5.65 13.97
CA GLU A 45 7.57 4.34 13.31
C GLU A 45 6.24 3.62 13.54
N LEU A 46 5.38 3.63 12.53
CA LEU A 46 4.02 3.15 12.66
C LEU A 46 3.76 1.99 11.71
N GLN A 47 2.99 1.01 12.21
CA GLN A 47 2.68 -0.22 11.47
C GLN A 47 1.19 -0.35 11.20
N THR A 48 0.35 0.14 12.12
CA THR A 48 -1.11 -0.05 12.04
C THR A 48 -1.82 1.24 11.66
N PHE A 49 -2.61 1.16 10.59
CA PHE A 49 -3.34 2.29 10.04
C PHE A 49 -4.76 1.91 9.70
N ARG A 50 -5.70 2.78 10.08
CA ARG A 50 -7.05 2.76 9.59
C ARG A 50 -7.15 3.54 8.28
N VAL A 51 -7.67 2.91 7.24
CA VAL A 51 -7.95 3.53 5.96
C VAL A 51 -9.18 4.42 6.09
N ALA A 52 -9.05 5.69 5.75
CA ALA A 52 -10.17 6.58 5.54
C ALA A 52 -10.08 7.17 4.14
N LYS A 53 -11.22 7.52 3.56
CA LYS A 53 -11.26 8.27 2.30
C LYS A 53 -11.80 9.65 2.61
N GLU A 54 -10.95 10.65 2.45
CA GLU A 54 -11.33 12.05 2.60
C GLU A 54 -11.61 12.64 1.21
N LYS A 55 -12.68 13.45 1.14
CA LYS A 55 -12.97 14.24 -0.05
C LYS A 55 -12.00 15.41 -0.11
N TRP A 56 -11.19 15.45 -1.16
CA TRP A 56 -10.34 16.58 -1.49
C TRP A 56 -10.84 17.24 -2.77
N GLY A 57 -11.71 18.25 -2.61
CA GLY A 57 -12.37 18.92 -3.73
C GLY A 57 -13.21 17.96 -4.57
N ARG A 58 -12.82 17.75 -5.84
CA ARG A 58 -13.49 16.81 -6.77
C ARG A 58 -12.95 15.37 -6.72
N SER A 59 -11.90 15.09 -5.96
CA SER A 59 -11.28 13.77 -5.89
C SER A 59 -11.33 13.19 -4.48
N ASN A 60 -11.29 11.86 -4.38
CA ASN A 60 -11.21 11.16 -3.10
C ASN A 60 -9.75 10.80 -2.84
N ARG A 61 -9.18 11.29 -1.73
CA ARG A 61 -7.85 10.90 -1.28
C ARG A 61 -7.97 9.82 -0.23
N THR A 62 -7.21 8.75 -0.39
CA THR A 62 -7.06 7.75 0.67
C THR A 62 -6.08 8.29 1.70
N VAL A 63 -6.55 8.45 2.93
CA VAL A 63 -5.77 8.84 4.10
C VAL A 63 -5.68 7.64 5.05
N PHE A 64 -4.63 7.62 5.85
CA PHE A 64 -4.30 6.54 6.76
C PHE A 64 -4.18 7.15 8.16
N ILE A 65 -5.11 6.79 9.03
CA ILE A 65 -5.15 7.27 10.41
C ILE A 65 -4.43 6.22 11.24
N SER A 66 -3.30 6.57 11.83
CA SER A 66 -2.61 5.67 12.76
C SER A 66 -3.51 5.39 13.96
N THR A 67 -3.62 4.12 14.36
CA THR A 67 -4.38 3.76 15.56
C THR A 67 -3.60 4.05 16.84
N GLU A 68 -2.27 4.08 16.76
CA GLU A 68 -1.37 4.29 17.91
C GLU A 68 -1.18 5.77 18.24
N THR A 69 -0.94 6.62 17.24
CA THR A 69 -0.70 8.06 17.43
C THR A 69 -1.94 8.91 17.15
N GLY A 70 -2.94 8.38 16.45
CA GLY A 70 -4.08 9.17 15.95
C GLY A 70 -3.72 10.14 14.83
N GLY A 71 -2.44 10.17 14.41
CA GLY A 71 -1.94 11.00 13.32
C GLY A 71 -2.54 10.60 11.97
N ARG A 72 -2.78 11.60 11.13
CA ARG A 72 -3.27 11.43 9.75
C ARG A 72 -2.10 11.42 8.80
N TYR A 73 -1.92 10.32 8.08
CA TYR A 73 -0.83 10.13 7.13
C TYR A 73 -1.37 9.87 5.73
N SER A 74 -0.69 10.41 4.73
CA SER A 74 -0.94 10.06 3.33
C SER A 74 0.16 9.10 2.88
N ILE A 75 -0.17 7.81 2.79
CA ILE A 75 0.78 6.81 2.27
C ILE A 75 0.57 6.67 0.77
N SER A 76 1.53 7.16 0.00
CA SER A 76 1.60 6.92 -1.44
C SER A 76 1.98 5.46 -1.71
N ASN A 77 1.45 4.89 -2.80
CA ASN A 77 1.81 3.55 -3.28
C ASN A 77 1.60 2.39 -2.27
N ILE A 78 0.60 2.49 -1.39
CA ILE A 78 0.25 1.44 -0.42
C ILE A 78 0.05 0.06 -1.08
N MET A 79 -0.48 0.02 -2.30
CA MET A 79 -0.74 -1.22 -3.05
C MET A 79 0.54 -1.96 -3.45
N SER A 80 1.67 -1.25 -3.58
CA SER A 80 2.97 -1.87 -3.86
C SER A 80 3.69 -2.36 -2.60
N ARG A 81 3.11 -2.14 -1.42
CA ARG A 81 3.69 -2.54 -0.15
C ARG A 81 3.01 -3.79 0.38
N ASP A 82 3.76 -4.53 1.17
CA ASP A 82 3.23 -5.67 1.91
C ASP A 82 2.54 -5.19 3.18
N TRP A 83 1.22 -5.25 3.13
CA TRP A 83 0.34 -5.01 4.25
C TRP A 83 -0.70 -6.11 4.32
N THR A 84 -1.07 -6.43 5.55
CA THR A 84 -2.11 -7.37 5.89
C THR A 84 -3.28 -6.60 6.46
N ARG A 85 -4.50 -6.95 6.06
CA ARG A 85 -5.71 -6.41 6.68
C ARG A 85 -5.97 -7.18 7.97
N ILE A 86 -6.21 -6.45 9.06
CA ILE A 86 -6.61 -7.02 10.37
C ILE A 86 -8.07 -6.69 10.68
#